data_AF-A0AA38LRJ3-F1
#
_entry.id   AF-A0AA38LRJ3-F1
#
_cell.length_a   1.000
_cell.length_b   1.000
_cell.length_c   1.000
_cell.angle_alpha   90.00
_cell.angle_beta   90.00
_cell.angle_gamma   90.00
#
_symmetry.space_group_name_H-M   'P 1'
#
loop_
_entity.id
_entity.type
_entity.pdbx_description
1 polymer ?
#
loop_
_entity_poly.entity_id
_entity_poly.type
_entity_poly.pdbx_seq_one_letter_code
_entity_poly.pdbx_strand_id
1 'polypeptide(L)'
;MAGGFIPEADSSASNAARIPAPTRKACQPLLALTPKQETRLCAHLDDRLLGLERDERKQAFGSIPLLLDRLFPLLHLTLQIPARTPWADLRVSYLLNLTGFLATYVTSMPLLTSGAMRRKGKEAEHEAGRVMRDVLGFLAEVERGWMAVLGGQGWVMDENEEEGVKEEEGEEGEVRRRLGHGVPVDFAGSVGQTERTRLRSIIISSRAKFTAWARTYGSFAGSSLEDTAQAARGERRTMGCEGPADFDPDPPTSYPALAPASRAGDSVESAGVGGGAWEDRILGMWNTILESLTDQDLGAGRGR
;
A
#
# COMPACT_ATOMS: atom_id res chain seq x y z
N MET A 1 88.53 5.34 16.62
CA MET A 1 87.41 5.71 15.74
C MET A 1 86.22 4.88 16.19
N ALA A 2 85.08 5.49 16.54
CA ALA A 2 83.91 4.77 17.05
C ALA A 2 82.84 4.69 15.97
N GLY A 3 82.29 3.49 15.74
CA GLY A 3 81.16 3.29 14.82
C GLY A 3 79.84 3.66 15.50
N GLY A 4 78.97 4.37 14.77
CA GLY A 4 77.60 4.64 15.21
C GLY A 4 76.71 3.42 15.00
N PHE A 5 75.85 3.12 15.97
CA PHE A 5 74.83 2.06 15.89
C PHE A 5 73.52 2.68 15.38
N ILE A 6 72.87 2.06 14.39
CA ILE A 6 71.56 2.49 13.88
C ILE A 6 70.53 1.45 14.36
N PRO A 7 69.53 1.83 15.19
CA PRO A 7 68.44 0.93 15.54
C PRO A 7 67.50 0.72 14.35
N GLU A 8 66.94 -0.47 14.23
CA GLU A 8 65.97 -0.82 13.19
C GLU A 8 64.62 -0.11 13.43
N ALA A 9 63.90 0.21 12.36
CA ALA A 9 62.63 0.90 12.43
C ALA A 9 61.47 -0.11 12.52
N ASP A 10 60.86 -0.21 13.71
CA ASP A 10 59.68 -1.07 13.92
C ASP A 10 58.55 -0.72 12.96
N SER A 11 58.13 -1.73 12.19
CA SER A 11 57.05 -1.60 11.20
C SER A 11 55.71 -1.43 11.91
N SER A 12 55.33 -0.16 12.08
CA SER A 12 54.06 0.27 12.67
C SER A 12 52.87 -0.22 11.84
N ALA A 13 52.39 -1.42 12.16
CA ALA A 13 51.22 -2.01 11.52
C ALA A 13 50.01 -1.11 11.76
N SER A 14 49.50 -0.50 10.69
CA SER A 14 48.37 0.42 10.74
C SER A 14 47.09 -0.35 11.06
N ASN A 15 46.85 -0.56 12.36
CA ASN A 15 45.55 -0.93 12.89
C ASN A 15 44.61 0.27 12.72
N ALA A 16 44.16 0.49 11.49
CA ALA A 16 43.14 1.46 11.14
C ALA A 16 41.85 1.07 11.86
N ALA A 17 41.68 1.65 13.06
CA ALA A 17 40.56 1.33 13.93
C ALA A 17 39.26 1.55 13.16
N ARG A 18 38.54 0.45 12.89
CA ARG A 18 37.18 0.51 12.36
C ARG A 18 36.34 1.28 13.37
N ILE A 19 36.13 2.57 13.09
CA ILE A 19 35.12 3.37 13.75
C ILE A 19 33.82 2.57 13.58
N PRO A 20 33.19 2.08 14.67
CA PRO A 20 31.96 1.32 14.53
C PRO A 20 30.94 2.25 13.85
N ALA A 21 30.43 1.82 12.70
CA ALA A 21 29.49 2.61 11.91
C ALA A 21 28.35 3.07 12.84
N PRO A 22 27.95 4.36 12.83
CA PRO A 22 27.03 4.90 13.80
C PRO A 22 25.70 4.14 13.69
N THR A 23 25.42 3.28 14.67
CA THR A 23 24.20 2.49 14.73
C THR A 23 23.04 3.45 14.86
N ARG A 24 22.37 3.76 13.74
CA ARG A 24 21.24 4.67 13.70
C ARG A 24 20.20 4.16 14.69
N LYS A 25 19.77 5.04 15.59
CA LYS A 25 18.76 4.69 16.60
C LYS A 25 17.46 4.42 15.86
N ALA A 26 16.98 3.18 15.93
CA ALA A 26 15.65 2.84 15.40
C ALA A 26 14.61 3.81 15.99
N CYS A 27 13.73 4.36 15.14
CA CYS A 27 12.79 5.38 15.56
C CYS A 27 11.77 4.78 16.54
N GLN A 28 11.88 5.17 17.81
CA GLN A 28 10.98 4.71 18.86
C GLN A 28 9.65 5.45 18.78
N PRO A 29 8.51 4.77 19.03
CA PRO A 29 7.20 5.41 19.02
C PRO A 29 7.12 6.50 20.10
N LEU A 30 6.40 7.60 19.80
CA LEU A 30 6.23 8.71 20.73
C LEU A 30 5.46 8.25 21.98
N LEU A 31 6.09 8.38 23.16
CA LEU A 31 5.55 7.89 24.43
C LEU A 31 4.54 8.84 25.10
N ALA A 32 4.60 10.14 24.78
CA ALA A 32 3.73 11.18 25.33
C ALA A 32 3.77 12.46 24.46
N LEU A 33 2.74 13.28 24.57
CA LEU A 33 2.72 14.66 24.08
C LEU A 33 2.63 15.63 25.27
N THR A 34 3.26 16.81 25.18
CA THR A 34 2.91 17.90 26.11
C THR A 34 1.55 18.50 25.69
N PRO A 35 0.75 19.07 26.62
CA PRO A 35 -0.54 19.69 26.26
C PRO A 35 -0.41 20.76 25.17
N LYS A 36 0.73 21.49 25.14
CA LYS A 36 1.03 22.49 24.11
C LYS A 36 1.33 21.88 22.72
N GLN A 37 1.89 20.67 22.66
CA GLN A 37 2.02 19.92 21.41
C GLN A 37 0.66 19.35 20.98
N GLU A 38 -0.10 18.79 21.92
CA GLU A 38 -1.45 18.26 21.70
C GLU A 38 -2.39 19.30 21.09
N THR A 39 -2.55 20.48 21.72
CA THR A 39 -3.40 21.56 21.19
C THR A 39 -2.96 22.02 19.79
N ARG A 40 -1.65 22.04 19.52
CA ARG A 40 -1.10 22.39 18.19
C ARG A 40 -1.35 21.29 17.15
N LEU A 41 -1.31 20.03 17.57
CA LEU A 41 -1.57 18.87 16.71
C LEU A 41 -3.04 18.81 16.32
N CYS A 42 -3.96 18.95 17.28
CA CYS A 42 -5.40 19.00 17.00
C CYS A 42 -5.72 20.12 16.03
N ALA A 43 -5.28 21.36 16.33
CA ALA A 43 -5.49 22.51 15.44
C ALA A 43 -4.93 22.27 14.03
N HIS A 44 -3.76 21.64 13.89
CA HIS A 44 -3.22 21.31 12.56
C HIS A 44 -4.04 20.25 11.83
N LEU A 45 -4.46 19.17 12.51
CA LEU A 45 -5.29 18.12 11.91
C LEU A 45 -6.67 18.66 11.51
N ASP A 46 -7.28 19.48 12.37
CA ASP A 46 -8.57 20.14 12.11
C ASP A 46 -8.48 21.09 10.90
N ASP A 47 -7.50 22.00 10.86
CA ASP A 47 -7.28 22.91 9.73
C ASP A 47 -7.06 22.15 8.41
N ARG A 48 -6.34 21.02 8.46
CA ARG A 48 -6.07 20.17 7.29
C ARG A 48 -7.30 19.41 6.81
N LEU A 49 -8.04 18.77 7.71
CA LEU A 49 -9.27 18.03 7.38
C LEU A 49 -10.36 18.98 6.88
N LEU A 50 -10.54 20.13 7.53
CA LEU A 50 -11.49 21.17 7.13
C LEU A 50 -11.05 21.84 5.82
N GLY A 51 -9.74 21.88 5.53
CA GLY A 51 -9.20 22.18 4.20
C GLY A 51 -9.65 21.18 3.13
N LEU A 52 -9.51 19.87 3.39
CA LEU A 52 -9.97 18.82 2.47
C LEU A 52 -11.50 18.84 2.27
N GLU A 53 -12.29 19.08 3.32
CA GLU A 53 -13.74 19.30 3.18
C GLU A 53 -14.09 20.52 2.33
N ARG A 54 -13.32 21.60 2.41
CA ARG A 54 -13.53 22.80 1.57
C ARG A 54 -13.19 22.53 0.11
N ASP A 55 -12.20 21.67 -0.16
CA ASP A 55 -11.83 21.28 -1.52
C ASP A 55 -12.83 20.27 -2.11
N GLU A 56 -13.36 19.33 -1.31
CA GLU A 56 -14.43 18.41 -1.71
C GLU A 56 -15.66 19.16 -2.22
N ARG A 57 -16.19 20.08 -1.40
CA ARG A 57 -17.39 20.88 -1.73
C ARG A 57 -17.19 21.82 -2.91
N LYS A 58 -15.94 22.10 -3.30
CA LYS A 58 -15.55 22.88 -4.49
C LYS A 58 -15.13 22.02 -5.68
N GLN A 59 -15.06 20.70 -5.51
CA GLN A 59 -14.46 19.75 -6.47
C GLN A 59 -13.01 20.14 -6.86
N ALA A 60 -12.28 20.75 -5.93
CA ALA A 60 -10.95 21.34 -6.12
C ALA A 60 -9.79 20.37 -5.77
N PHE A 61 -10.05 19.07 -5.67
CA PHE A 61 -9.00 18.09 -5.33
C PHE A 61 -7.93 17.89 -6.42
N GLY A 62 -8.26 18.17 -7.68
CA GLY A 62 -7.36 17.98 -8.82
C GLY A 62 -7.45 16.55 -9.36
N SER A 63 -6.46 15.72 -9.02
CA SER A 63 -6.42 14.29 -9.37
C SER A 63 -6.26 13.43 -8.12
N ILE A 64 -6.56 12.13 -8.22
CA ILE A 64 -6.47 11.20 -7.09
C ILE A 64 -5.06 11.13 -6.48
N PRO A 65 -3.94 11.07 -7.23
CA PRO A 65 -2.60 11.18 -6.65
C PRO A 65 -2.43 12.44 -5.79
N LEU A 66 -2.88 13.60 -6.26
CA LEU A 66 -2.81 14.88 -5.51
C LEU A 66 -3.73 14.94 -4.28
N LEU A 67 -4.71 14.03 -4.16
CA LEU A 67 -5.42 13.79 -2.90
C LEU A 67 -4.61 12.84 -2.00
N LEU A 68 -4.10 11.73 -2.53
CA LEU A 68 -3.34 10.75 -1.75
C LEU A 68 -2.08 11.37 -1.13
N ASP A 69 -1.35 12.21 -1.87
CA ASP A 69 -0.19 12.98 -1.37
C ASP A 69 -0.55 13.92 -0.20
N ARG A 70 -1.83 14.29 -0.06
CA ARG A 70 -2.36 15.08 1.06
C ARG A 70 -2.94 14.22 2.18
N LEU A 71 -3.43 13.01 1.87
CA LEU A 71 -3.97 12.07 2.86
C LEU A 71 -2.87 11.26 3.58
N PHE A 72 -1.81 10.82 2.87
CA PHE A 72 -0.70 10.06 3.46
C PHE A 72 -0.08 10.78 4.67
N PRO A 73 0.33 12.07 4.59
CA PRO A 73 0.87 12.78 5.75
C PRO A 73 -0.10 12.86 6.94
N LEU A 74 -1.41 12.98 6.69
CA LEU A 74 -2.42 13.03 7.75
C LEU A 74 -2.65 11.66 8.39
N LEU A 75 -2.61 10.59 7.59
CA LEU A 75 -2.67 9.21 8.06
C LEU A 75 -1.48 8.91 8.98
N HIS A 76 -0.25 9.09 8.50
CA HIS A 76 0.94 8.81 9.29
C HIS A 76 1.03 9.69 10.55
N LEU A 77 0.71 10.99 10.46
CA LEU A 77 0.69 11.91 11.60
C LEU A 77 -0.37 11.51 12.65
N THR A 78 -1.53 11.02 12.22
CA THR A 78 -2.56 10.48 13.12
C THR A 78 -2.11 9.19 13.79
N LEU A 79 -1.46 8.29 13.04
CA LEU A 79 -0.96 7.02 13.59
C LEU A 79 0.23 7.19 14.55
N GLN A 80 1.04 8.23 14.36
CA GLN A 80 2.14 8.61 15.27
C GLN A 80 1.67 9.21 16.61
N ILE A 81 0.37 9.48 16.80
CA ILE A 81 -0.18 9.88 18.11
C ILE A 81 0.08 8.74 19.12
N PRO A 82 0.58 9.04 20.35
CA PRO A 82 0.88 8.01 21.34
C PRO A 82 -0.32 7.09 21.61
N ALA A 83 -0.07 5.77 21.60
CA ALA A 83 -1.10 4.75 21.89
C ALA A 83 -1.57 4.75 23.36
N ARG A 84 -1.06 5.65 24.19
CA ARG A 84 -1.28 5.73 25.64
C ARG A 84 -2.37 6.75 25.97
N THR A 85 -3.28 6.42 26.88
CA THR A 85 -4.26 7.34 27.46
C THR A 85 -3.59 8.60 28.03
N PRO A 86 -4.07 9.82 27.74
CA PRO A 86 -5.33 10.17 27.07
C PRO A 86 -5.27 10.20 25.53
N TRP A 87 -4.08 10.14 24.92
CA TRP A 87 -3.93 10.36 23.47
C TRP A 87 -4.43 9.21 22.59
N ALA A 88 -4.63 8.02 23.16
CA ALA A 88 -5.26 6.88 22.48
C ALA A 88 -6.63 7.25 21.88
N ASP A 89 -7.49 7.93 22.65
CA ASP A 89 -8.84 8.30 22.22
C ASP A 89 -8.79 9.35 21.08
N LEU A 90 -7.79 10.24 21.14
CA LEU A 90 -7.51 11.24 20.11
C LEU A 90 -7.09 10.56 18.78
N ARG A 91 -6.19 9.57 18.84
CA ARG A 91 -5.75 8.77 17.69
C ARG A 91 -6.93 8.03 17.05
N VAL A 92 -7.78 7.38 17.86
CA VAL A 92 -8.98 6.68 17.36
C VAL A 92 -9.96 7.68 16.72
N SER A 93 -10.23 8.83 17.36
CA SER A 93 -11.16 9.84 16.87
C SER A 93 -10.75 10.39 15.49
N TYR A 94 -9.50 10.82 15.33
CA TYR A 94 -9.01 11.31 14.04
C TYR A 94 -8.95 10.21 12.97
N LEU A 95 -8.57 8.98 13.32
CA LEU A 95 -8.52 7.88 12.35
C LEU A 95 -9.93 7.44 11.90
N LEU A 96 -10.92 7.46 12.79
CA LEU A 96 -12.34 7.28 12.45
C LEU A 96 -12.83 8.35 11.47
N ASN A 97 -12.50 9.62 11.73
CA ASN A 97 -12.90 10.73 10.87
C ASN A 97 -12.24 10.62 9.48
N LEU A 98 -10.93 10.41 9.43
CA LEU A 98 -10.16 10.22 8.18
C LEU A 98 -10.71 9.04 7.35
N THR A 99 -10.96 7.89 7.98
CA THR A 99 -11.53 6.70 7.31
C THR A 99 -12.97 6.93 6.84
N GLY A 100 -13.77 7.71 7.58
CA GLY A 100 -15.14 8.07 7.21
C GLY A 100 -15.21 9.00 5.99
N PHE A 101 -14.26 9.93 5.85
CA PHE A 101 -14.18 10.82 4.71
C PHE A 101 -13.51 10.18 3.48
N LEU A 102 -12.52 9.31 3.69
CA LEU A 102 -11.71 8.66 2.66
C LEU A 102 -12.51 8.15 1.45
N ALA A 103 -13.52 7.30 1.70
CA ALA A 103 -14.32 6.76 0.61
C ALA A 103 -15.07 7.86 -0.16
N THR A 104 -15.60 8.88 0.53
CA THR A 104 -16.27 10.02 -0.12
C THR A 104 -15.30 10.83 -0.98
N TYR A 105 -14.08 11.09 -0.50
CA TYR A 105 -13.09 11.90 -1.23
C TYR A 105 -12.49 11.18 -2.45
N VAL A 106 -12.26 9.86 -2.38
CA VAL A 106 -11.74 9.10 -3.53
C VAL A 106 -12.84 8.84 -4.54
N THR A 107 -14.05 8.46 -4.11
CA THR A 107 -15.13 8.10 -5.06
C THR A 107 -15.85 9.30 -5.68
N SER A 108 -15.58 10.54 -5.23
CA SER A 108 -16.10 11.76 -5.88
C SER A 108 -15.24 12.23 -7.06
N MET A 109 -14.07 11.61 -7.30
CA MET A 109 -13.18 11.91 -8.41
C MET A 109 -13.16 10.82 -9.50
N PRO A 110 -12.85 11.19 -10.76
CA PRO A 110 -12.54 10.23 -11.80
C PRO A 110 -11.17 9.57 -11.59
N LEU A 111 -11.03 8.29 -11.93
CA LEU A 111 -9.69 7.64 -12.05
C LEU A 111 -8.85 8.26 -13.17
N LEU A 112 -9.51 8.65 -14.27
CA LEU A 112 -8.87 9.24 -15.44
C LEU A 112 -8.85 10.76 -15.36
N THR A 113 -7.68 11.35 -15.55
CA THR A 113 -7.55 12.79 -15.74
C THR A 113 -8.33 13.23 -16.99
N SER A 114 -8.96 14.41 -17.00
CA SER A 114 -9.78 14.88 -18.14
C SER A 114 -9.03 14.95 -19.49
N GLY A 115 -7.70 15.00 -19.47
CA GLY A 115 -6.85 14.85 -20.67
C GLY A 115 -6.71 13.39 -21.15
N ALA A 116 -6.67 12.43 -20.22
CA ALA A 116 -6.53 11.00 -20.50
C ALA A 116 -7.75 10.43 -21.24
N MET A 117 -8.96 10.88 -20.93
CA MET A 117 -10.19 10.49 -21.65
C MET A 117 -10.16 10.84 -23.16
N ARG A 118 -9.25 11.72 -23.61
CA ARG A 118 -9.04 11.99 -25.06
C ARG A 118 -8.05 11.02 -25.71
N ARG A 119 -7.21 10.32 -24.93
CA ARG A 119 -6.26 9.30 -25.42
C ARG A 119 -6.99 7.96 -25.48
N LYS A 120 -7.31 7.49 -26.68
CA LYS A 120 -8.03 6.22 -26.88
C LYS A 120 -7.09 5.03 -26.76
N GLY A 121 -7.46 4.04 -25.94
CA GLY A 121 -6.80 2.73 -25.87
C GLY A 121 -5.91 2.54 -24.64
N LYS A 122 -4.89 1.68 -24.78
CA LYS A 122 -4.08 1.10 -23.68
C LYS A 122 -3.48 2.11 -22.71
N GLU A 123 -3.18 3.34 -23.16
CA GLU A 123 -2.55 4.37 -22.32
C GLU A 123 -3.46 4.83 -21.17
N ALA A 124 -4.76 5.01 -21.45
CA ALA A 124 -5.74 5.37 -20.42
C ALA A 124 -5.99 4.21 -19.45
N GLU A 125 -6.00 2.97 -19.95
CA GLU A 125 -6.07 1.77 -19.11
C GLU A 125 -4.85 1.66 -18.17
N HIS A 126 -3.65 1.99 -18.67
CA HIS A 126 -2.44 2.02 -17.84
C HIS A 126 -2.45 3.16 -16.81
N GLU A 127 -2.93 4.37 -17.16
CA GLU A 127 -3.13 5.46 -16.18
C GLU A 127 -4.10 5.04 -15.07
N ALA A 128 -5.28 4.51 -15.43
CA ALA A 128 -6.29 4.10 -14.45
C ALA A 128 -5.81 2.92 -13.59
N GLY A 129 -5.08 1.96 -14.17
CA GLY A 129 -4.45 0.85 -13.44
C GLY A 129 -3.38 1.32 -12.44
N ARG A 130 -2.57 2.32 -12.81
CA ARG A 130 -1.59 2.96 -11.93
C ARG A 130 -2.26 3.67 -10.75
N VAL A 131 -3.26 4.51 -11.03
CA VAL A 131 -4.03 5.24 -9.98
C VAL A 131 -4.80 4.27 -9.08
N MET A 132 -5.29 3.14 -9.61
CA MET A 132 -5.90 2.09 -8.80
C MET A 132 -4.87 1.40 -7.88
N ARG A 133 -3.65 1.14 -8.35
CA ARG A 133 -2.54 0.65 -7.49
C ARG A 133 -2.20 1.65 -6.38
N ASP A 134 -2.15 2.95 -6.68
CA ASP A 134 -1.93 4.00 -5.68
C ASP A 134 -3.01 4.00 -4.58
N VAL A 135 -4.29 3.92 -4.97
CA VAL A 135 -5.43 3.83 -4.04
C VAL A 135 -5.33 2.55 -3.20
N LEU A 136 -5.08 1.39 -3.82
CA LEU A 136 -4.91 0.11 -3.11
C LEU A 136 -3.73 0.13 -2.13
N GLY A 137 -2.62 0.81 -2.48
CA GLY A 137 -1.48 1.02 -1.58
C GLY A 137 -1.84 1.86 -0.37
N PHE A 138 -2.57 2.97 -0.56
CA PHE A 138 -3.10 3.79 0.53
C PHE A 138 -4.10 3.03 1.41
N LEU A 139 -5.02 2.25 0.82
CA LEU A 139 -5.98 1.45 1.58
C LEU A 139 -5.29 0.39 2.45
N ALA A 140 -4.21 -0.23 1.96
CA ALA A 140 -3.41 -1.18 2.75
C ALA A 140 -2.66 -0.50 3.90
N GLU A 141 -2.27 0.78 3.77
CA GLU A 141 -1.69 1.56 4.87
C GLU A 141 -2.74 1.94 5.92
N VAL A 142 -3.97 2.24 5.49
CA VAL A 142 -5.13 2.42 6.39
C VAL A 142 -5.47 1.13 7.13
N GLU A 143 -5.42 -0.02 6.46
CA GLU A 143 -5.57 -1.34 7.10
C GLU A 143 -4.49 -1.60 8.15
N ARG A 144 -3.20 -1.49 7.80
CA ARG A 144 -2.09 -1.65 8.76
C ARG A 144 -2.22 -0.69 9.95
N GLY A 145 -2.55 0.57 9.68
CA GLY A 145 -2.79 1.58 10.71
C GLY A 145 -3.93 1.21 11.67
N TRP A 146 -5.04 0.68 11.14
CA TRP A 146 -6.15 0.17 11.96
C TRP A 146 -5.78 -1.09 12.74
N MET A 147 -5.05 -2.03 12.15
CA MET A 147 -4.60 -3.23 12.85
C MET A 147 -3.63 -2.89 14.00
N ALA A 148 -2.75 -1.90 13.81
CA ALA A 148 -1.92 -1.37 14.89
C ALA A 148 -2.75 -0.69 15.99
N VAL A 149 -3.73 0.16 15.64
CA VAL A 149 -4.63 0.81 16.61
C VAL A 149 -5.45 -0.22 17.40
N LEU A 150 -6.04 -1.21 16.72
CA LEU A 150 -6.83 -2.27 17.34
C LEU A 150 -5.97 -3.16 18.23
N GLY A 151 -4.74 -3.48 17.83
CA GLY A 151 -3.75 -4.18 18.64
C GLY A 151 -3.12 -3.33 19.77
N GLY A 152 -3.53 -2.06 19.94
CA GLY A 152 -2.98 -1.17 20.96
C GLY A 152 -1.54 -0.69 20.70
N GLN A 153 -1.02 -0.93 19.50
CA GLN A 153 0.38 -0.75 19.14
C GLN A 153 0.76 0.73 18.91
N GLY A 154 2.01 1.06 19.24
CA GLY A 154 2.68 2.23 18.70
C GLY A 154 2.84 2.12 17.18
N TRP A 155 3.23 3.22 16.54
CA TRP A 155 3.43 3.27 15.09
C TRP A 155 4.79 3.89 14.78
N VAL A 156 5.53 3.27 13.86
CA VAL A 156 6.87 3.69 13.45
C VAL A 156 6.91 3.80 11.92
N MET A 157 7.71 4.74 11.42
CA MET A 157 8.03 4.88 10.00
C MET A 157 9.38 4.22 9.74
N ASP A 158 9.49 3.43 8.67
CA ASP A 158 10.76 2.88 8.25
C ASP A 158 11.57 3.92 7.46
N GLU A 159 12.48 4.62 8.14
CA GLU A 159 13.36 5.63 7.55
C GLU A 159 14.45 5.03 6.63
N ASN A 160 14.64 3.70 6.65
CA ASN A 160 15.79 3.04 6.03
C ASN A 160 15.55 2.56 4.58
N GLU A 161 14.30 2.59 4.06
CA GLU A 161 14.01 2.08 2.71
C GLU A 161 14.71 2.88 1.59
N GLU A 162 14.97 4.17 1.80
CA GLU A 162 15.58 5.07 0.81
C GLU A 162 17.10 4.89 0.62
N GLU A 163 17.80 4.22 1.53
CA GLU A 163 19.28 4.10 1.48
C GLU A 163 19.76 2.74 0.93
N GLY A 164 18.85 1.78 0.75
CA GLY A 164 19.17 0.40 0.37
C GLY A 164 19.00 0.06 -1.11
N VAL A 165 18.05 0.69 -1.81
CA VAL A 165 17.75 0.37 -3.21
C VAL A 165 18.60 1.25 -4.13
N LYS A 166 19.69 0.68 -4.64
CA LYS A 166 20.31 1.23 -5.86
C LYS A 166 19.34 1.02 -7.01
N GLU A 167 19.03 2.10 -7.72
CA GLU A 167 18.23 2.05 -8.94
C GLU A 167 19.04 1.36 -10.04
N GLU A 168 18.78 0.07 -10.26
CA GLU A 168 19.16 -0.60 -11.51
C GLU A 168 18.18 -0.11 -12.58
N GLU A 169 18.69 0.57 -13.61
CA GLU A 169 17.95 1.50 -14.50
C GLU A 169 16.95 0.85 -15.49
N GLY A 170 16.39 -0.33 -15.16
CA GLY A 170 15.72 -1.23 -16.10
C GLY A 170 14.23 -0.99 -16.36
N GLU A 171 13.42 -0.71 -15.33
CA GLU A 171 11.95 -0.78 -15.41
C GLU A 171 11.26 0.43 -14.74
N GLU A 172 10.00 0.75 -15.11
CA GLU A 172 9.27 1.93 -14.60
C GLU A 172 9.26 1.96 -13.06
N GLY A 173 10.09 2.82 -12.46
CA GLY A 173 10.34 2.85 -11.01
C GLY A 173 9.06 3.03 -10.19
N GLU A 174 8.56 1.94 -9.63
CA GLU A 174 7.46 1.97 -8.66
C GLU A 174 7.95 2.71 -7.42
N VAL A 175 7.46 3.95 -7.23
CA VAL A 175 7.82 4.80 -6.09
C VAL A 175 7.36 4.11 -4.80
N ARG A 176 8.29 3.39 -4.17
CA ARG A 176 8.08 2.72 -2.89
C ARG A 176 7.83 3.78 -1.81
N ARG A 177 6.56 4.09 -1.61
CA ARG A 177 6.10 4.95 -0.51
C ARG A 177 6.51 4.27 0.80
N ARG A 178 7.29 4.98 1.62
CA ARG A 178 7.76 4.51 2.93
C ARG A 178 6.60 3.89 3.71
N LEU A 179 6.73 2.62 4.07
CA LEU A 179 5.68 1.95 4.83
C LEU A 179 5.83 2.21 6.33
N GLY A 180 4.69 2.27 7.03
CA GLY A 180 4.66 2.23 8.48
C GLY A 180 4.30 0.85 9.01
N HIS A 181 4.79 0.54 10.21
CA HIS A 181 4.45 -0.69 10.90
C HIS A 181 4.05 -0.46 12.37
N GLY A 182 3.23 -1.38 12.89
CA GLY A 182 2.81 -1.40 14.28
C GLY A 182 3.88 -2.02 15.17
N VAL A 183 4.19 -1.35 16.29
CA VAL A 183 5.19 -1.78 17.28
C VAL A 183 4.51 -2.02 18.62
N PRO A 184 4.69 -3.18 19.30
CA PRO A 184 4.11 -3.42 20.61
C PRO A 184 4.60 -2.40 21.65
N VAL A 185 3.71 -1.96 22.53
CA VAL A 185 4.00 -1.01 23.61
C VAL A 185 3.27 -1.42 24.90
N ASP A 186 3.90 -1.22 26.06
CA ASP A 186 3.40 -1.71 27.36
C ASP A 186 2.16 -0.96 27.89
N PHE A 187 1.77 0.15 27.24
CA PHE A 187 0.80 1.12 27.76
C PHE A 187 -0.34 1.43 26.79
N ALA A 188 -0.83 0.40 26.09
CA ALA A 188 -1.92 0.49 25.13
C ALA A 188 -3.26 0.95 25.74
N GLY A 189 -3.89 1.95 25.12
CA GLY A 189 -5.32 2.22 25.28
C GLY A 189 -6.16 1.28 24.38
N SER A 190 -7.26 0.76 24.90
CA SER A 190 -8.19 -0.11 24.16
C SER A 190 -9.27 0.70 23.43
N VAL A 191 -9.55 0.38 22.17
CA VAL A 191 -10.69 0.94 21.43
C VAL A 191 -12.02 0.59 22.13
N GLY A 192 -12.92 1.55 22.29
CA GLY A 192 -14.23 1.36 22.92
C GLY A 192 -15.28 0.73 22.01
N GLN A 193 -16.39 0.27 22.60
CA GLN A 193 -17.46 -0.40 21.86
C GLN A 193 -18.16 0.52 20.85
N THR A 194 -18.32 1.80 21.21
CA THR A 194 -18.92 2.83 20.36
C THR A 194 -18.06 3.07 19.13
N GLU A 195 -16.75 3.14 19.32
CA GLU A 195 -15.73 3.38 18.32
C GLU A 195 -15.61 2.18 17.37
N ARG A 196 -15.57 0.94 17.91
CA ARG A 196 -15.67 -0.30 17.12
C ARG A 196 -16.94 -0.34 16.27
N THR A 197 -18.09 0.02 16.85
CA THR A 197 -19.39 0.02 16.14
C THR A 197 -19.41 1.08 15.03
N ARG A 198 -18.88 2.27 15.29
CA ARG A 198 -18.71 3.34 14.30
C ARG A 198 -17.77 2.93 13.17
N LEU A 199 -16.66 2.26 13.48
CA LEU A 199 -15.71 1.74 12.47
C LEU A 199 -16.37 0.68 11.57
N ARG A 200 -17.10 -0.30 12.11
CA ARG A 200 -17.85 -1.28 11.31
C ARG A 200 -18.80 -0.60 10.31
N SER A 201 -19.58 0.39 10.79
CA SER A 201 -20.51 1.16 9.95
C SER A 201 -19.79 1.91 8.81
N ILE A 202 -18.66 2.55 9.13
CA ILE A 202 -17.80 3.22 8.13
C ILE A 202 -17.29 2.22 7.09
N ILE A 203 -16.75 1.07 7.50
CA ILE A 203 -16.17 0.08 6.59
C ILE A 203 -17.24 -0.49 5.65
N ILE A 204 -18.42 -0.85 6.17
CA ILE A 204 -19.53 -1.39 5.37
C ILE A 204 -19.99 -0.37 4.32
N SER A 205 -20.12 0.91 4.70
CA SER A 205 -20.47 2.00 3.77
C SER A 205 -19.37 2.26 2.72
N SER A 206 -18.11 2.29 3.15
CA SER A 206 -16.95 2.49 2.27
C SER A 206 -16.77 1.37 1.25
N ARG A 207 -16.96 0.10 1.66
CA ARG A 207 -16.97 -1.07 0.77
C ARG A 207 -17.98 -0.91 -0.36
N ALA A 208 -19.20 -0.49 -0.06
CA ALA A 208 -20.25 -0.26 -1.06
C ALA A 208 -19.89 0.89 -2.02
N LYS A 209 -19.33 2.00 -1.50
CA LYS A 209 -18.86 3.13 -2.32
C LYS A 209 -17.74 2.73 -3.27
N PHE A 210 -16.67 2.12 -2.77
CA PHE A 210 -15.49 1.77 -3.57
C PHE A 210 -15.83 0.75 -4.67
N THR A 211 -16.61 -0.28 -4.37
CA THR A 211 -17.03 -1.28 -5.37
C THR A 211 -17.93 -0.66 -6.44
N ALA A 212 -18.90 0.18 -6.07
CA ALA A 212 -19.74 0.89 -7.05
C ALA A 212 -18.95 1.84 -7.94
N TRP A 213 -18.00 2.60 -7.37
CA TRP A 213 -17.17 3.57 -8.09
C TRP A 213 -16.19 2.90 -9.06
N ALA A 214 -15.40 1.94 -8.60
CA ALA A 214 -14.38 1.29 -9.41
C ALA A 214 -14.97 0.50 -10.58
N ARG A 215 -16.14 -0.12 -10.40
CA ARG A 215 -16.89 -0.78 -11.50
C ARG A 215 -17.26 0.15 -12.65
N THR A 216 -17.27 1.49 -12.48
CA THR A 216 -17.55 2.43 -13.59
C THR A 216 -16.41 2.51 -14.61
N TYR A 217 -15.21 2.04 -14.26
CA TYR A 217 -14.04 1.98 -15.15
C TYR A 217 -13.83 0.59 -15.78
N GLY A 218 -14.69 -0.37 -15.44
CA GLY A 218 -14.68 -1.72 -15.99
C GLY A 218 -13.66 -2.65 -15.34
N SER A 219 -13.21 -3.64 -16.11
CA SER A 219 -12.29 -4.70 -15.69
C SER A 219 -10.87 -4.33 -16.10
N PHE A 220 -10.00 -4.00 -15.15
CA PHE A 220 -8.57 -3.68 -15.35
C PHE A 220 -7.72 -4.91 -15.72
N ALA A 221 -8.25 -5.81 -16.54
CA ALA A 221 -7.59 -7.05 -16.96
C ALA A 221 -6.49 -6.83 -18.01
N GLY A 222 -6.32 -5.59 -18.51
CA GLY A 222 -5.19 -5.17 -19.34
C GLY A 222 -3.85 -5.15 -18.61
N SER A 223 -3.29 -6.34 -18.39
CA SER A 223 -1.84 -6.61 -18.47
C SER A 223 -0.88 -5.82 -17.56
N SER A 224 -1.19 -5.60 -16.28
CA SER A 224 -0.14 -5.15 -15.32
C SER A 224 -0.38 -5.40 -13.81
N LEU A 225 -1.38 -6.21 -13.41
CA LEU A 225 -1.71 -6.43 -11.99
C LEU A 225 -1.40 -7.85 -11.47
N GLU A 226 -1.12 -8.81 -12.36
CA GLU A 226 -0.80 -10.19 -11.96
C GLU A 226 0.69 -10.39 -11.64
N ASP A 227 1.59 -9.58 -12.23
CA ASP A 227 3.05 -9.77 -12.12
C ASP A 227 3.55 -9.73 -10.67
N THR A 228 3.03 -8.83 -9.82
CA THR A 228 3.40 -8.79 -8.39
C THR A 228 2.90 -10.01 -7.61
N ALA A 229 1.81 -10.64 -8.03
CA ALA A 229 1.30 -11.87 -7.42
C ALA A 229 2.02 -13.14 -7.93
N GLN A 230 2.52 -13.11 -9.16
CA GLN A 230 3.36 -14.19 -9.72
C GLN A 230 4.81 -14.11 -9.27
N ALA A 231 5.39 -12.91 -9.14
CA ALA A 231 6.74 -12.69 -8.61
C ALA A 231 6.90 -13.31 -7.20
N ALA A 232 5.93 -13.08 -6.32
CA ALA A 232 5.86 -13.67 -4.97
C ALA A 232 5.65 -15.21 -4.95
N ARG A 233 5.50 -15.86 -6.11
CA ARG A 233 5.33 -17.32 -6.27
C ARG A 233 6.34 -17.96 -7.23
N GLY A 234 7.18 -17.18 -7.90
CA GLY A 234 7.99 -17.63 -9.03
C GLY A 234 9.25 -18.43 -8.69
N GLU A 235 9.80 -18.28 -7.47
CA GLU A 235 11.16 -18.71 -7.12
C GLU A 235 11.30 -20.22 -6.79
N ARG A 236 10.48 -21.07 -7.41
CA ARG A 236 10.65 -22.54 -7.44
C ARG A 236 10.29 -23.14 -8.79
N ARG A 237 11.05 -22.80 -9.83
CA ARG A 237 11.08 -23.59 -11.06
C ARG A 237 12.46 -24.23 -11.26
N THR A 238 12.46 -25.56 -11.37
CA THR A 238 13.64 -26.40 -11.44
C THR A 238 14.42 -26.20 -12.73
N MET A 239 15.76 -26.22 -12.67
CA MET A 239 16.58 -26.51 -13.84
C MET A 239 16.14 -27.84 -14.46
N GLY A 240 15.88 -27.84 -15.77
CA GLY A 240 15.56 -29.02 -16.57
C GLY A 240 16.37 -28.95 -17.87
N CYS A 241 17.02 -30.06 -18.23
CA CYS A 241 18.10 -30.08 -19.21
C CYS A 241 17.67 -29.85 -20.67
N GLU A 242 18.67 -29.53 -21.50
CA GLU A 242 18.58 -29.22 -22.93
C GLU A 242 18.19 -30.45 -23.79
N GLY A 243 17.68 -30.20 -25.01
CA GLY A 243 17.44 -31.20 -26.05
C GLY A 243 17.38 -30.54 -27.44
N PRO A 244 18.11 -31.03 -28.46
CA PRO A 244 18.30 -30.28 -29.72
C PRO A 244 17.48 -30.76 -30.95
N ALA A 245 17.04 -29.76 -31.72
CA ALA A 245 17.09 -29.64 -33.19
C ALA A 245 16.27 -30.55 -34.15
N ASP A 246 16.04 -29.96 -35.34
CA ASP A 246 15.71 -30.50 -36.68
C ASP A 246 14.42 -31.33 -36.92
N PHE A 247 13.47 -30.77 -37.71
CA PHE A 247 13.38 -31.07 -39.16
C PHE A 247 12.34 -30.18 -39.90
N ASP A 248 12.58 -29.90 -41.19
CA ASP A 248 11.74 -29.20 -42.19
C ASP A 248 12.00 -29.97 -43.54
N PRO A 249 11.10 -30.11 -44.55
CA PRO A 249 10.23 -29.03 -45.08
C PRO A 249 8.83 -29.43 -45.64
N ASP A 250 8.11 -28.39 -46.10
CA ASP A 250 6.93 -28.36 -47.01
C ASP A 250 7.28 -28.78 -48.47
N PRO A 251 6.39 -28.80 -49.52
CA PRO A 251 4.92 -28.58 -49.64
C PRO A 251 4.26 -29.78 -50.44
N PRO A 252 3.39 -29.70 -51.50
CA PRO A 252 2.44 -28.69 -52.04
C PRO A 252 1.04 -29.21 -52.55
N THR A 253 0.29 -28.29 -53.20
CA THR A 253 -0.73 -28.50 -54.29
C THR A 253 -2.19 -28.92 -54.01
N SER A 254 -3.05 -27.90 -53.84
CA SER A 254 -4.25 -27.57 -54.64
C SER A 254 -5.28 -28.64 -55.09
N TYR A 255 -6.56 -28.52 -54.67
CA TYR A 255 -7.71 -27.98 -55.47
C TYR A 255 -9.09 -28.17 -54.74
N PRO A 256 -10.28 -27.69 -55.23
CA PRO A 256 -11.34 -27.20 -54.32
C PRO A 256 -12.71 -27.90 -54.43
N ALA A 257 -13.58 -27.65 -53.44
CA ALA A 257 -15.04 -27.79 -53.56
C ALA A 257 -15.77 -26.84 -52.60
N LEU A 258 -16.94 -26.33 -53.00
CA LEU A 258 -17.85 -25.54 -52.16
C LEU A 258 -18.96 -26.43 -51.59
N ALA A 259 -19.14 -26.42 -50.27
CA ALA A 259 -20.28 -27.02 -49.59
C ALA A 259 -20.64 -26.23 -48.31
N PRO A 260 -21.93 -26.13 -47.92
CA PRO A 260 -22.36 -25.27 -46.82
C PRO A 260 -22.13 -25.91 -45.45
N ALA A 261 -21.12 -25.43 -44.72
CA ALA A 261 -20.90 -25.84 -43.33
C ALA A 261 -21.91 -25.16 -42.38
N SER A 262 -22.82 -25.95 -41.82
CA SER A 262 -23.56 -25.55 -40.62
C SER A 262 -22.56 -25.43 -39.46
N ARG A 263 -22.21 -24.21 -39.07
CA ARG A 263 -21.25 -23.98 -37.98
C ARG A 263 -21.97 -24.17 -36.65
N ALA A 264 -21.80 -25.36 -36.07
CA ALA A 264 -22.08 -25.61 -34.67
C ALA A 264 -21.37 -24.56 -33.80
N GLY A 265 -21.93 -24.26 -32.63
CA GLY A 265 -21.44 -23.17 -31.79
C GLY A 265 -19.97 -23.35 -31.40
N ASP A 266 -19.13 -22.41 -31.79
CA ASP A 266 -17.90 -22.12 -31.06
C ASP A 266 -18.31 -21.61 -29.68
N SER A 267 -18.48 -22.53 -28.73
CA SER A 267 -18.44 -22.21 -27.31
C SER A 267 -17.04 -21.71 -27.00
N VAL A 268 -16.83 -20.41 -27.22
CA VAL A 268 -15.68 -19.69 -26.69
C VAL A 268 -15.76 -19.82 -25.18
N GLU A 269 -14.97 -20.73 -24.62
CA GLU A 269 -14.66 -20.76 -23.20
C GLU A 269 -13.91 -19.47 -22.87
N SER A 270 -14.68 -18.41 -22.63
CA SER A 270 -14.22 -17.16 -22.07
C SER A 270 -13.77 -17.44 -20.64
N ALA A 271 -12.54 -17.93 -20.49
CA ALA A 271 -11.86 -18.04 -19.21
C ALA A 271 -11.92 -16.67 -18.52
N GLY A 272 -12.79 -16.56 -17.51
CA GLY A 272 -13.17 -15.30 -16.88
C GLY A 272 -12.10 -14.77 -15.93
N VAL A 273 -10.89 -14.54 -16.45
CA VAL A 273 -9.68 -14.19 -15.71
C VAL A 273 -9.62 -12.69 -15.42
N GLY A 274 -9.07 -12.33 -14.26
CA GLY A 274 -8.55 -10.98 -13.95
C GLY A 274 -9.54 -9.94 -13.42
N GLY A 275 -10.79 -9.93 -13.87
CA GLY A 275 -11.69 -8.77 -13.67
C GLY A 275 -12.05 -8.40 -12.22
N GLY A 276 -11.98 -9.36 -11.29
CA GLY A 276 -12.30 -9.17 -9.87
C GLY A 276 -11.12 -8.82 -8.94
N ALA A 277 -9.86 -8.91 -9.40
CA ALA A 277 -8.71 -8.95 -8.49
C ALA A 277 -8.52 -7.70 -7.60
N TRP A 278 -8.91 -6.51 -8.09
CA TRP A 278 -8.92 -5.28 -7.30
C TRP A 278 -10.10 -5.25 -6.31
N GLU A 279 -11.26 -5.80 -6.69
CA GLU A 279 -12.45 -5.86 -5.83
C GLU A 279 -12.15 -6.82 -4.68
N ASP A 280 -11.70 -8.03 -4.96
CA ASP A 280 -11.30 -9.03 -3.96
C ASP A 280 -10.23 -8.48 -2.99
N ARG A 281 -9.27 -7.67 -3.48
CA ARG A 281 -8.27 -7.01 -2.63
C ARG A 281 -8.90 -5.95 -1.72
N ILE A 282 -9.81 -5.11 -2.22
CA ILE A 282 -10.56 -4.14 -1.39
C ILE A 282 -11.44 -4.88 -0.36
N LEU A 283 -12.09 -5.97 -0.76
CA LEU A 283 -12.91 -6.79 0.13
C LEU A 283 -12.07 -7.45 1.22
N GLY A 284 -10.90 -7.99 0.86
CA GLY A 284 -9.93 -8.59 1.79
C GLY A 284 -9.51 -7.60 2.88
N MET A 285 -8.95 -6.45 2.50
CA MET A 285 -8.47 -5.42 3.45
C MET A 285 -9.58 -4.96 4.43
N TRP A 286 -10.82 -4.86 3.96
CA TRP A 286 -11.96 -4.52 4.82
C TRP A 286 -12.44 -5.67 5.69
N ASN A 287 -12.37 -6.91 5.21
CA ASN A 287 -12.72 -8.09 6.00
C ASN A 287 -11.72 -8.28 7.16
N THR A 288 -10.41 -8.11 6.95
CA THR A 288 -9.37 -8.22 8.01
C THR A 288 -9.73 -7.38 9.25
N ILE A 289 -10.14 -6.12 9.03
CA ILE A 289 -10.49 -5.20 10.11
C ILE A 289 -11.82 -5.63 10.76
N LEU A 290 -12.82 -6.09 9.99
CA LEU A 290 -14.10 -6.57 10.53
C LEU A 290 -13.97 -7.86 11.36
N GLU A 291 -13.07 -8.75 10.96
CA GLU A 291 -12.72 -9.98 11.69
C GLU A 291 -12.01 -9.63 13.00
N SER A 292 -10.95 -8.81 12.94
CA SER A 292 -10.24 -8.27 14.12
C SER A 292 -11.17 -7.59 15.13
N LEU A 293 -12.12 -6.77 14.66
CA LEU A 293 -13.15 -6.15 15.49
C LEU A 293 -14.08 -7.17 16.18
N THR A 294 -14.34 -8.31 15.52
CA THR A 294 -15.22 -9.37 16.02
C THR A 294 -14.53 -10.22 17.08
N ASP A 295 -13.26 -10.55 16.88
CA ASP A 295 -12.44 -11.22 17.89
C ASP A 295 -12.31 -10.41 19.18
N GLN A 296 -12.22 -9.08 19.10
CA GLN A 296 -12.20 -8.21 20.28
C GLN A 296 -13.51 -8.26 21.09
N ASP A 297 -14.67 -8.23 20.42
CA ASP A 297 -15.97 -8.31 21.09
C ASP A 297 -16.18 -9.68 21.76
N LEU A 298 -15.67 -10.77 21.15
CA LEU A 298 -15.70 -12.12 21.74
C LEU A 298 -14.70 -12.27 22.91
N GLY A 299 -13.50 -11.68 22.79
CA GLY A 299 -12.47 -11.70 23.83
C GLY A 299 -12.91 -10.97 25.10
N ALA A 300 -13.56 -9.80 24.95
CA ALA A 300 -14.07 -8.99 26.06
C ALA A 300 -15.09 -9.74 26.95
N GLY A 301 -15.76 -10.76 26.42
CA GLY A 301 -16.72 -11.59 27.15
C GLY A 301 -16.11 -12.69 28.03
N ARG A 302 -14.83 -13.04 27.88
CA ARG A 302 -14.18 -14.15 28.62
C ARG A 302 -13.42 -13.73 29.90
N GLY A 303 -13.33 -12.42 30.17
CA GLY A 303 -12.56 -11.86 31.28
C GLY A 303 -13.41 -11.36 32.46
N ARG A 304 -14.60 -11.94 32.67
CA ARG A 304 -15.55 -11.59 33.75
C ARG A 304 -16.15 -12.84 34.37
#